data_AF-A0A0M9DND3-F1
#
_entry.id   AF-A0A0M9DND3-F1
#
_cell.length_a   1.000
_cell.length_b   1.000
_cell.length_c   1.000
_cell.angle_alpha   90.00
_cell.angle_beta   90.00
_cell.angle_gamma   90.00
#
_symmetry.space_group_name_H-M   'P 1'
#
loop_
_entity.id
_entity.type
_entity.pdbx_description
1 polymer ?
#
loop_
_entity_poly.entity_id
_entity_poly.type
_entity_poly.pdbx_seq_one_letter_code
_entity_poly.pdbx_strand_id
1 'polypeptide(L)'
;MRILTIISLFLVIALTSCTTPSEKVEDAENKVKNADKELEKAKEAYLEDVKKSKAEALDRLVKHQQEVIAFKEKIAVEKQEIKDKYTQKITELEEKNQKIKERLENYQTDDENQWKNFKKELNHDIEEIGKAIKNLTVTSAQ
;
A
#
# COMPACT_ATOMS: atom_id res chain seq x y z
N MET A 1 4.71 84.22 -24.30
CA MET A 1 3.38 84.68 -23.84
C MET A 1 2.31 84.09 -24.75
N ARG A 2 1.62 83.03 -24.29
CA ARG A 2 0.17 82.75 -24.40
C ARG A 2 -0.07 81.36 -23.82
N ILE A 3 -0.99 81.35 -22.87
CA ILE A 3 -1.43 80.25 -21.99
C ILE A 3 -2.52 79.45 -22.73
N LEU A 4 -2.61 78.13 -22.56
CA LEU A 4 -3.85 77.42 -22.13
C LEU A 4 -3.67 75.88 -22.05
N THR A 5 -4.05 75.37 -20.89
CA THR A 5 -4.36 74.02 -20.38
C THR A 5 -5.05 73.09 -21.41
N ILE A 6 -4.86 71.76 -21.39
CA ILE A 6 -5.68 70.80 -20.62
C ILE A 6 -4.93 69.46 -20.43
N ILE A 7 -4.94 69.00 -19.18
CA ILE A 7 -4.56 67.68 -18.70
C ILE A 7 -5.61 66.66 -19.15
N SER A 8 -5.22 65.56 -19.81
CA SER A 8 -6.04 64.36 -19.87
C SER A 8 -5.17 63.13 -19.65
N LEU A 9 -5.04 62.81 -18.37
CA LEU A 9 -4.56 61.54 -17.85
C LEU A 9 -5.69 60.52 -18.04
N PHE A 10 -5.57 59.63 -19.02
CA PHE A 10 -6.28 58.35 -18.99
C PHE A 10 -5.29 57.26 -18.60
N LEU A 11 -5.06 57.18 -17.28
CA LEU A 11 -4.60 55.97 -16.64
C LEU A 11 -5.77 54.97 -16.74
N VAL A 12 -5.75 54.09 -17.73
CA VAL A 12 -6.64 52.93 -17.73
C VAL A 12 -6.15 52.03 -16.60
N ILE A 13 -6.72 52.23 -15.41
CA ILE A 13 -6.62 51.28 -14.31
C ILE A 13 -7.37 50.05 -14.82
N ALA A 14 -6.62 49.05 -15.29
CA ALA A 14 -7.15 47.71 -15.43
C ALA A 14 -7.72 47.33 -14.06
N LEU A 15 -9.05 47.22 -13.96
CA LEU A 15 -9.73 46.79 -12.75
C LEU A 15 -9.35 45.33 -12.49
N THR A 16 -8.28 45.15 -11.74
CA THR A 16 -7.90 43.89 -11.12
C THR A 16 -9.04 43.48 -10.17
N SER A 17 -9.76 42.41 -10.54
CA SER A 17 -10.52 41.50 -9.67
C SER A 17 -10.72 42.00 -8.22
N CYS A 18 -11.91 42.55 -7.94
CA CYS A 18 -12.34 42.90 -6.59
C CYS A 18 -12.67 41.61 -5.80
N THR A 19 -11.77 41.20 -4.90
CA THR A 19 -12.13 40.46 -3.68
C THR A 19 -11.60 41.25 -2.49
N THR A 20 -12.44 41.43 -1.46
CA THR A 20 -12.02 42.22 -0.29
C THR A 20 -10.97 41.45 0.52
N PRO A 21 -10.09 42.13 1.28
CA PRO A 21 -9.16 41.43 2.17
C PRO A 21 -9.85 40.46 3.13
N SER A 22 -11.05 40.79 3.60
CA SER A 22 -11.88 39.91 4.45
C SER A 22 -12.32 38.64 3.71
N GLU A 23 -12.77 38.77 2.47
CA GLU A 23 -13.18 37.66 1.60
C GLU A 23 -11.99 36.75 1.25
N LYS A 24 -10.79 37.32 1.05
CA LYS A 24 -9.56 36.54 0.84
C LYS A 24 -9.14 35.74 2.07
N VAL A 25 -9.37 36.28 3.27
CA VAL A 25 -9.08 35.58 4.54
C VAL A 25 -10.09 34.44 4.74
N GLU A 26 -11.38 34.69 4.53
CA GLU A 26 -12.42 33.68 4.60
C GLU A 26 -12.20 32.54 3.59
N ASP A 27 -11.83 32.86 2.35
CA ASP A 27 -11.46 31.87 1.33
C ASP A 27 -10.24 31.03 1.73
N ALA A 28 -9.24 31.65 2.34
CA ALA A 28 -8.05 30.94 2.81
C ALA A 28 -8.38 30.01 3.98
N GLU A 29 -9.17 30.45 4.95
CA GLU A 29 -9.65 29.63 6.07
C GLU A 29 -10.48 28.44 5.58
N ASN A 30 -11.39 28.67 4.65
CA ASN A 30 -12.21 27.61 4.05
C ASN A 30 -11.34 26.59 3.29
N LYS A 31 -10.31 27.04 2.56
CA LYS A 31 -9.36 26.14 1.88
C LYS A 31 -8.57 25.30 2.87
N VAL A 32 -8.08 25.89 3.96
CA VAL A 32 -7.37 25.15 5.02
C VAL A 32 -8.30 24.11 5.66
N LYS A 33 -9.51 24.49 6.07
CA LYS A 33 -10.49 23.57 6.66
C LYS A 33 -10.87 22.42 5.73
N ASN A 34 -10.98 22.69 4.42
CA ASN A 34 -11.24 21.64 3.44
C ASN A 34 -10.04 20.72 3.27
N ALA A 35 -8.82 21.28 3.19
CA ALA A 35 -7.59 20.49 3.14
C ALA A 35 -7.42 19.60 4.38
N ASP A 36 -7.75 20.10 5.58
CA ASP A 36 -7.72 19.31 6.81
C ASP A 36 -8.69 18.13 6.76
N LYS A 37 -9.93 18.36 6.27
CA LYS A 37 -10.91 17.28 6.09
C LYS A 37 -10.46 16.23 5.07
N GLU A 38 -9.86 16.66 3.97
CA GLU A 38 -9.32 15.75 2.96
C GLU A 38 -8.14 14.94 3.51
N LEU A 39 -7.27 15.59 4.29
CA LEU A 39 -6.16 14.95 4.97
C LEU A 39 -6.63 13.88 5.98
N GLU A 40 -7.64 14.18 6.80
CA GLU A 40 -8.19 13.22 7.75
C GLU A 40 -8.84 12.01 7.04
N LYS A 41 -9.62 12.25 5.99
CA LYS A 41 -10.17 11.15 5.17
C LYS A 41 -9.08 10.29 4.52
N ALA A 42 -8.00 10.91 4.05
CA ALA A 42 -6.87 10.19 3.47
C ALA A 42 -6.17 9.31 4.53
N LYS A 43 -5.99 9.80 5.76
CA LYS A 43 -5.46 9.02 6.88
C LYS A 43 -6.37 7.84 7.25
N GLU A 44 -7.69 8.06 7.34
CA GLU A 44 -8.65 7.00 7.62
C GLU A 44 -8.60 5.89 6.56
N ALA A 45 -8.64 6.28 5.28
CA ALA A 45 -8.55 5.34 4.17
C ALA A 45 -7.21 4.57 4.16
N TYR A 46 -6.11 5.25 4.49
CA TYR A 46 -4.80 4.63 4.65
C TYR A 46 -4.80 3.56 5.74
N LEU A 47 -5.27 3.89 6.95
CA LEU A 47 -5.32 2.96 8.07
C LEU A 47 -6.24 1.77 7.80
N GLU A 48 -7.36 1.99 7.12
CA GLU A 48 -8.27 0.92 6.70
C GLU A 48 -7.60 -0.03 5.70
N ASP A 49 -6.94 0.51 4.66
CA ASP A 49 -6.23 -0.29 3.66
C ASP A 49 -5.06 -1.09 4.28
N VAL A 50 -4.32 -0.49 5.21
CA VAL A 50 -3.29 -1.19 5.99
C VAL A 50 -3.89 -2.36 6.77
N LYS A 51 -4.93 -2.10 7.56
CA LYS A 51 -5.59 -3.15 8.36
C LYS A 51 -6.12 -4.29 7.50
N LYS A 52 -6.83 -3.96 6.41
CA LYS A 52 -7.44 -4.94 5.51
C LYS A 52 -6.38 -5.79 4.82
N SER A 53 -5.36 -5.15 4.23
CA SER A 53 -4.33 -5.89 3.50
C SER A 53 -3.48 -6.76 4.44
N LYS A 54 -3.21 -6.30 5.68
CA LYS A 54 -2.55 -7.13 6.70
C LYS A 54 -3.39 -8.37 7.02
N ALA A 55 -4.70 -8.22 7.22
CA ALA A 55 -5.59 -9.35 7.48
C ALA A 55 -5.63 -10.34 6.30
N GLU A 56 -5.77 -9.85 5.07
CA GLU A 56 -5.77 -10.68 3.86
C GLU A 56 -4.44 -11.42 3.65
N ALA A 57 -3.32 -10.77 3.92
CA ALA A 57 -2.00 -11.39 3.86
C ALA A 57 -1.87 -12.52 4.89
N LEU A 58 -2.28 -12.29 6.14
CA LEU A 58 -2.24 -13.30 7.19
C LEU A 58 -3.11 -14.51 6.86
N ASP A 59 -4.32 -14.30 6.34
CA ASP A 59 -5.21 -15.39 5.93
C ASP A 59 -4.55 -16.27 4.85
N ARG A 60 -3.95 -15.65 3.84
CA ARG A 60 -3.22 -16.37 2.78
C ARG A 60 -2.01 -17.14 3.33
N LEU A 61 -1.23 -16.55 4.24
CA LEU A 61 -0.08 -17.22 4.88
C LEU A 61 -0.51 -18.41 5.75
N VAL A 62 -1.63 -18.30 6.46
CA VAL A 62 -2.21 -19.41 7.24
C VAL A 62 -2.65 -20.53 6.32
N LYS A 63 -3.33 -20.21 5.22
CA LYS A 63 -3.73 -21.21 4.21
C LYS A 63 -2.52 -21.94 3.61
N HIS A 64 -1.48 -21.19 3.23
CA HIS A 64 -0.24 -21.79 2.73
C HIS A 64 0.42 -22.71 3.78
N GLN A 65 0.41 -22.32 5.06
CA GLN A 65 0.93 -23.17 6.13
C GLN A 65 0.13 -24.48 6.25
N GLN A 66 -1.19 -24.42 6.14
CA GLN A 66 -2.04 -25.62 6.16
C GLN A 66 -1.76 -26.54 4.98
N GLU A 67 -1.56 -25.99 3.78
CA GLU A 67 -1.20 -26.76 2.59
C GLU A 67 0.17 -27.43 2.73
N VAL A 68 1.15 -26.73 3.34
CA VAL A 68 2.47 -27.30 3.66
C VAL A 68 2.36 -28.43 4.68
N ILE A 69 1.55 -28.27 5.73
CA ILE A 69 1.30 -29.32 6.74
C ILE A 69 0.66 -30.55 6.08
N ALA A 70 -0.38 -30.35 5.28
CA ALA A 70 -1.02 -31.45 4.55
C ALA A 70 -0.05 -32.16 3.60
N PHE A 71 0.87 -31.42 2.98
CA PHE A 71 1.90 -32.02 2.12
C PHE A 71 2.96 -32.80 2.93
N LYS A 72 3.37 -32.28 4.11
CA LYS A 72 4.25 -33.01 5.05
C LYS A 72 3.66 -34.37 5.44
N GLU A 73 2.36 -34.41 5.75
CA GLU A 73 1.66 -35.64 6.09
C GLU A 73 1.68 -36.66 4.93
N LYS A 74 1.47 -36.18 3.69
CA LYS A 74 1.54 -37.04 2.49
C LYS A 74 2.92 -37.65 2.30
N ILE A 75 3.99 -36.86 2.38
CA ILE A 75 5.35 -37.39 2.17
C ILE A 75 5.83 -38.26 3.33
N ALA A 76 5.21 -38.17 4.53
CA ALA A 76 5.61 -38.96 5.69
C ALA A 76 5.46 -40.47 5.49
N VAL A 77 4.57 -40.90 4.59
CA VAL A 77 4.37 -42.32 4.23
C VAL A 77 5.14 -42.75 2.97
N GLU A 78 5.84 -41.83 2.32
CA GLU A 78 6.61 -42.11 1.10
C GLU A 78 7.99 -42.73 1.38
N LYS A 79 8.65 -43.17 0.31
CA LYS A 79 10.04 -43.66 0.36
C LYS A 79 11.00 -42.54 0.80
N GLN A 80 12.12 -42.92 1.42
CA GLN A 80 13.11 -41.97 1.95
C GLN A 80 13.61 -40.99 0.89
N GLU A 81 13.85 -41.44 -0.35
CA GLU A 81 14.27 -40.59 -1.46
C GLU A 81 13.28 -39.43 -1.74
N ILE A 82 11.98 -39.72 -1.68
CA ILE A 82 10.93 -38.73 -1.87
C ILE A 82 10.87 -37.76 -0.69
N LYS A 83 11.03 -38.27 0.53
CA LYS A 83 11.10 -37.44 1.75
C LYS A 83 12.27 -36.46 1.68
N ASP A 84 13.46 -36.93 1.32
CA ASP A 84 14.66 -36.11 1.24
C ASP A 84 14.52 -35.02 0.18
N LYS A 85 13.99 -35.38 -1.00
CA LYS A 85 13.71 -34.44 -2.10
C LYS A 85 12.81 -33.28 -1.67
N TYR A 86 11.77 -33.56 -0.89
CA TYR A 86 10.77 -32.56 -0.53
C TYR A 86 11.03 -31.84 0.79
N THR A 87 11.82 -32.42 1.70
CA THR A 87 12.13 -31.82 3.00
C THR A 87 12.80 -30.46 2.85
N GLN A 88 13.82 -30.35 2.00
CA GLN A 88 14.47 -29.06 1.75
C GLN A 88 13.47 -28.02 1.22
N LYS A 89 12.61 -28.41 0.27
CA LYS A 89 11.67 -27.48 -0.33
C LYS A 89 10.61 -26.99 0.66
N ILE A 90 10.18 -27.87 1.55
CA ILE A 90 9.25 -27.55 2.63
C ILE A 90 9.88 -26.55 3.61
N THR A 91 11.13 -26.78 4.03
CA THR A 91 11.86 -25.86 4.92
C THR A 91 11.98 -24.47 4.29
N GLU A 92 12.34 -24.38 3.01
CA GLU A 92 12.39 -23.09 2.29
C GLU A 92 11.05 -22.35 2.30
N LEU A 93 9.93 -23.08 2.15
CA LEU A 93 8.60 -22.46 2.14
C LEU A 93 8.19 -21.97 3.53
N GLU A 94 8.49 -22.72 4.57
CA GLU A 94 8.20 -22.32 5.96
C GLU A 94 9.02 -21.10 6.37
N GLU A 95 10.30 -21.05 6.01
CA GLU A 95 11.15 -19.88 6.25
C GLU A 95 10.63 -18.64 5.51
N LYS A 96 10.21 -18.78 4.25
CA LYS A 96 9.60 -17.68 3.50
C LYS A 96 8.30 -17.21 4.16
N ASN A 97 7.44 -18.14 4.56
CA ASN A 97 6.17 -17.83 5.25
C ASN A 97 6.42 -17.04 6.53
N GLN A 98 7.41 -17.46 7.34
CA GLN A 98 7.81 -16.78 8.56
C GLN A 98 8.38 -15.38 8.29
N LYS A 99 9.29 -15.23 7.33
CA LYS A 99 9.88 -13.93 6.97
C LYS A 99 8.83 -12.92 6.52
N ILE A 100 7.81 -13.36 5.78
CA ILE A 100 6.71 -12.48 5.37
C ILE A 100 5.88 -12.05 6.59
N LYS A 101 5.59 -12.99 7.49
CA LYS A 101 4.86 -12.68 8.73
C LYS A 101 5.61 -11.66 9.59
N GLU A 102 6.91 -11.84 9.78
CA GLU A 102 7.76 -10.90 10.51
C GLU A 102 7.77 -9.50 9.87
N ARG A 103 7.89 -9.42 8.53
CA ARG A 103 7.80 -8.14 7.79
C ARG A 103 6.46 -7.44 8.00
N LEU A 104 5.36 -8.21 8.05
CA LEU A 104 4.01 -7.67 8.23
C LEU A 104 3.78 -7.12 9.66
N GLU A 105 4.29 -7.84 10.66
CA GLU A 105 4.24 -7.45 12.08
C GLU A 105 5.09 -6.21 12.34
N ASN A 106 6.27 -6.13 11.73
CA ASN A 106 7.21 -5.03 11.91
C ASN A 106 6.90 -3.79 11.06
N TYR A 107 5.91 -3.84 10.18
CA TYR A 107 5.54 -2.69 9.36
C TYR A 107 4.82 -1.61 10.19
N GLN A 108 5.47 -0.44 10.33
CA GLN A 108 5.06 0.66 11.23
C GLN A 108 5.10 2.07 10.61
N THR A 109 5.32 2.22 9.30
CA THR A 109 5.41 3.56 8.69
C THR A 109 4.03 4.17 8.43
N ASP A 110 3.95 5.49 8.52
CA ASP A 110 2.76 6.31 8.22
C ASP A 110 2.80 6.87 6.78
N ASP A 111 3.80 6.49 5.98
CA ASP A 111 3.96 6.91 4.59
C ASP A 111 3.17 6.00 3.64
N GLU A 112 2.16 6.57 2.97
CA GLU A 112 1.28 5.86 2.03
C GLU A 112 2.03 5.28 0.81
N ASN A 113 3.09 5.93 0.34
CA ASN A 113 3.89 5.43 -0.78
C ASN A 113 4.76 4.25 -0.35
N GLN A 114 5.35 4.32 0.84
CA GLN A 114 6.07 3.19 1.42
C GLN A 114 5.12 2.00 1.60
N TRP A 115 3.88 2.24 2.01
CA TRP A 115 2.86 1.22 2.11
C TRP A 115 2.49 0.59 0.78
N LYS A 116 2.28 1.39 -0.27
CA LYS A 116 1.99 0.88 -1.61
C LYS A 116 3.10 -0.04 -2.12
N ASN A 117 4.34 0.35 -1.93
CA ASN A 117 5.50 -0.46 -2.32
C ASN A 117 5.59 -1.75 -1.49
N PHE A 118 5.47 -1.63 -0.17
CA PHE A 118 5.46 -2.77 0.74
C PHE A 118 4.36 -3.76 0.37
N LYS A 119 3.12 -3.30 0.18
CA LYS A 119 1.97 -4.13 -0.19
C LYS A 119 2.18 -4.83 -1.52
N LYS A 120 2.81 -4.18 -2.50
CA LYS A 120 3.13 -4.79 -3.79
C LYS A 120 4.13 -5.94 -3.64
N GLU A 121 5.23 -5.72 -2.93
CA GLU A 121 6.24 -6.74 -2.66
C GLU A 121 5.66 -7.90 -1.84
N LEU A 122 4.94 -7.58 -0.77
CA LEU A 122 4.25 -8.54 0.07
C LEU A 122 3.34 -9.47 -0.76
N ASN A 123 2.50 -8.89 -1.62
CA ASN A 123 1.59 -9.66 -2.46
C ASN A 123 2.31 -10.56 -3.46
N HIS A 124 3.41 -10.07 -4.03
CA HIS A 124 4.26 -10.84 -4.92
C HIS A 124 4.85 -12.05 -4.20
N ASP A 125 5.46 -11.84 -3.03
CA ASP A 125 6.09 -12.92 -2.26
C ASP A 125 5.07 -13.98 -1.82
N ILE A 126 3.88 -13.55 -1.38
CA ILE A 126 2.79 -14.48 -1.03
C ILE A 126 2.32 -15.28 -2.26
N GLU A 127 2.24 -14.65 -3.43
CA GLU A 127 1.89 -15.34 -4.68
C GLU A 127 2.95 -16.37 -5.09
N GLU A 128 4.24 -16.04 -4.93
CA GLU A 128 5.34 -16.98 -5.19
C GLU A 128 5.28 -18.21 -4.28
N ILE A 129 4.97 -18.03 -2.99
CA ILE A 129 4.75 -19.15 -2.06
C ILE A 129 3.62 -20.04 -2.55
N GLY A 130 2.46 -19.46 -2.89
CA GLY A 130 1.32 -20.22 -3.37
C GLY A 130 1.62 -21.02 -4.64
N LYS A 131 2.36 -20.43 -5.58
CA LYS A 131 2.84 -21.14 -6.79
C LYS A 131 3.77 -22.29 -6.44
N ALA A 132 4.70 -22.08 -5.52
CA ALA A 132 5.65 -23.11 -5.11
C ALA A 132 4.96 -24.28 -4.39
N ILE A 133 3.97 -24.01 -3.54
CA ILE A 133 3.15 -25.05 -2.90
C ILE A 133 2.32 -25.82 -3.93
N LYS A 134 1.72 -25.13 -4.91
CA LYS A 134 1.00 -25.80 -5.99
C LYS A 134 1.92 -26.74 -6.79
N ASN A 135 3.15 -26.32 -7.05
CA ASN A 135 4.13 -27.15 -7.76
C ASN A 135 4.53 -28.40 -6.96
N LEU A 136 4.58 -28.32 -5.62
CA LEU A 136 4.81 -29.48 -4.76
C LEU A 136 3.70 -30.53 -4.93
N THR A 137 2.44 -30.10 -4.89
CA THR A 137 1.29 -31.00 -4.94
C THR A 137 1.03 -31.61 -6.32
N VAL A 138 1.36 -30.90 -7.40
CA VAL A 138 1.28 -31.43 -8.77
C VAL A 138 2.37 -32.47 -9.03
N THR A 139 3.59 -32.27 -8.53
CA THR A 139 4.72 -33.20 -8.77
C THR A 139 4.58 -34.51 -8.00
N SER A 140 3.80 -34.55 -6.92
CA SER A 140 3.51 -35.78 -6.16
C SER A 140 2.41 -36.68 -6.77
N ALA A 141 1.80 -36.29 -7.89
CA ALA A 141 0.70 -37.03 -8.54
C ALA A 141 1.15 -37.88 -9.77
N GLN A 142 2.46 -37.97 -10.02
CA GLN A 142 3.09 -38.76 -11.08
C GLN A 142 4.15 -39.69 -10.48
#